data_AF-A0A6S6TAK7-F1
#
_entry.id   AF-A0A6S6TAK7-F1
#
_cell.length_a   1.000
_cell.length_b   1.000
_cell.length_c   1.000
_cell.angle_alpha   90.00
_cell.angle_beta   90.00
_cell.angle_gamma   90.00
#
_symmetry.space_group_name_H-M   'P 1'
#
loop_
_entity.id
_entity.type
_entity.pdbx_description
1 polymer ?
#
loop_
_entity_poly.entity_id
_entity_poly.type
_entity_poly.pdbx_seq_one_letter_code
_entity_poly.pdbx_strand_id
1 'polypeptide(L)'
;MIEVVYLCRENDNPELVFFTKENQTYDEACKILDNYPWEAEEEWFEKTAEGGALYFKLQEAEEVYAYFQFTPIEARRGFVFMEIQLAKGFLGFLGKKHKEFDFDTMSIAEFKVKLKELFVHSVRSLYEKS
;
A
#
# COMPACT_ATOMS: atom_id res chain seq x y z
N MET A 1 0.89 -9.73 10.57
CA MET A 1 -0.50 -9.45 10.15
C MET A 1 -0.46 -8.58 8.90
N ILE A 2 -1.36 -8.82 7.95
CA ILE A 2 -1.54 -7.91 6.81
C ILE A 2 -2.80 -7.07 7.04
N GLU A 3 -2.64 -5.76 7.01
CA GLU A 3 -3.71 -4.77 7.02
C GLU A 3 -3.82 -4.14 5.63
N VAL A 4 -5.05 -3.92 5.17
CA VAL A 4 -5.34 -3.15 3.97
C VAL A 4 -6.22 -1.97 4.37
N VAL A 5 -5.72 -0.75 4.14
CA VAL A 5 -6.48 0.48 4.27
C VAL A 5 -6.71 1.02 2.88
N TYR A 6 -7.92 1.43 2.54
CA TYR A 6 -8.17 2.11 1.28
C TYR A 6 -9.12 3.28 1.48
N LEU A 7 -8.88 4.32 0.68
CA LEU A 7 -9.72 5.50 0.62
C LEU A 7 -10.30 5.57 -0.78
N CYS A 8 -11.61 5.76 -0.87
CA CYS A 8 -12.30 6.06 -2.12
C CYS A 8 -13.58 6.81 -1.83
N ARG A 9 -14.10 7.48 -2.85
CA ARG A 9 -15.44 8.04 -2.87
C ARG A 9 -16.44 6.93 -3.18
N GLU A 10 -17.57 6.97 -2.49
CA GLU A 10 -18.67 6.06 -2.75
C GLU A 10 -19.85 6.84 -3.31
N ASN A 11 -20.33 6.43 -4.48
CA ASN A 11 -21.40 7.12 -5.21
C ASN A 11 -20.99 8.57 -5.54
N ASP A 12 -21.94 9.44 -5.89
CA ASP A 12 -21.68 10.87 -6.17
C ASP A 12 -21.24 11.69 -4.93
N ASN A 13 -20.74 11.04 -3.87
CA ASN A 13 -20.22 11.70 -2.68
C ASN A 13 -18.81 12.23 -2.95
N PRO A 14 -18.57 13.55 -2.81
CA PRO A 14 -17.24 14.13 -3.01
C PRO A 14 -16.24 13.80 -1.89
N GLU A 15 -16.69 13.25 -0.76
CA GLU A 15 -15.83 12.95 0.40
C GLU A 15 -15.18 11.57 0.29
N LEU A 16 -13.89 11.49 0.64
CA LEU A 16 -13.17 10.22 0.76
C LEU A 16 -13.63 9.45 2.00
N VAL A 17 -14.01 8.20 1.78
CA VAL A 17 -14.39 7.27 2.85
C VAL A 17 -13.24 6.32 3.13
N PHE A 18 -12.95 6.09 4.41
CA PHE A 18 -11.88 5.20 4.86
C PHE A 18 -12.41 3.80 5.14
N PHE A 19 -11.73 2.80 4.60
CA PHE A 19 -12.01 1.40 4.86
C PHE A 19 -10.77 0.70 5.36
N THR A 20 -10.92 -0.08 6.42
CA THR A 20 -9.84 -0.90 6.99
C THR A 20 -10.24 -2.35 7.02
N LYS A 21 -9.32 -3.22 6.60
CA LYS A 21 -9.45 -4.68 6.62
C LYS A 21 -8.18 -5.29 7.20
N GLU A 22 -8.31 -6.01 8.30
CA GLU A 22 -7.19 -6.66 8.99
C GLU A 22 -7.09 -8.15 8.65
N ASN A 23 -5.92 -8.75 8.87
CA ASN A 23 -5.64 -10.18 8.68
C ASN A 23 -5.97 -10.70 7.27
N GLN A 24 -5.74 -9.88 6.24
CA GLN A 24 -6.04 -10.24 4.87
C GLN A 24 -5.06 -11.30 4.34
N THR A 25 -5.56 -12.24 3.56
CA THR A 25 -4.77 -13.10 2.68
C THR A 25 -4.39 -12.36 1.40
N TYR A 26 -3.44 -12.92 0.64
CA TYR A 26 -3.03 -12.34 -0.65
C TYR A 26 -4.20 -12.24 -1.62
N ASP A 27 -5.04 -13.28 -1.70
CA ASP A 27 -6.19 -13.31 -2.60
C ASP A 27 -7.26 -12.30 -2.19
N GLU A 28 -7.49 -12.10 -0.88
CA GLU A 28 -8.41 -11.07 -0.38
C GLU A 28 -7.89 -9.65 -0.68
N ALA A 29 -6.59 -9.40 -0.47
CA ALA A 29 -5.97 -8.13 -0.83
C ALA A 29 -6.07 -7.87 -2.34
N CYS A 30 -5.86 -8.90 -3.18
CA CYS A 30 -6.06 -8.79 -4.63
C CYS A 30 -7.52 -8.50 -5.00
N LYS A 31 -8.49 -9.10 -4.31
CA LYS A 31 -9.92 -8.80 -4.51
C LYS A 31 -10.27 -7.37 -4.14
N ILE A 32 -9.70 -6.83 -3.06
CA ILE A 32 -9.89 -5.42 -2.69
C ILE A 32 -9.36 -4.52 -3.82
N LEU A 33 -8.15 -4.80 -4.30
CA LEU A 33 -7.55 -4.07 -5.42
C LEU A 33 -8.39 -4.15 -6.70
N ASP A 34 -8.95 -5.31 -7.02
CA ASP A 34 -9.79 -5.52 -8.20
C ASP A 34 -11.16 -4.84 -8.13
N ASN A 35 -11.73 -4.75 -6.92
CA ASN A 35 -13.04 -4.13 -6.68
C ASN A 35 -12.95 -2.64 -6.33
N TYR A 36 -11.75 -2.09 -6.23
CA TYR A 36 -11.55 -0.67 -6.00
C TYR A 36 -12.15 0.14 -7.16
N PRO A 37 -12.84 1.28 -6.91
CA PRO A 37 -13.54 2.04 -7.94
C PRO A 37 -12.57 2.91 -8.78
N TRP A 38 -11.66 2.26 -9.50
CA TRP A 38 -10.58 2.89 -10.26
C TRP A 38 -11.06 4.01 -11.19
N GLU A 39 -12.06 3.71 -12.04
CA GLU A 39 -12.56 4.66 -13.03
C GLU A 39 -13.19 5.90 -12.38
N ALA A 40 -13.94 5.71 -11.28
CA ALA A 40 -14.53 6.83 -10.55
C ALA A 40 -13.46 7.70 -9.88
N GLU A 41 -12.45 7.09 -9.26
CA GLU A 41 -11.37 7.83 -8.60
C GLU A 41 -10.47 8.58 -9.60
N GLU A 42 -10.25 8.01 -10.79
CA GLU A 42 -9.56 8.69 -11.89
C GLU A 42 -10.33 9.93 -12.34
N GLU A 43 -11.64 9.82 -12.59
CA GLU A 43 -12.46 10.98 -12.94
C GLU A 43 -12.43 12.08 -11.87
N TRP A 44 -12.41 11.71 -10.59
CA TRP A 44 -12.28 12.66 -9.50
C TRP A 44 -10.92 13.32 -9.48
N PHE A 45 -9.85 12.54 -9.64
CA PHE A 45 -8.49 13.07 -9.71
C PHE A 45 -8.32 14.07 -10.86
N GLU A 46 -8.88 13.81 -12.05
CA GLU A 46 -8.85 14.76 -13.16
C GLU A 46 -9.59 16.08 -12.84
N LYS A 47 -10.68 16.00 -12.07
CA LYS A 47 -11.51 17.17 -11.71
C LYS A 47 -10.91 18.00 -10.58
N THR A 48 -10.28 17.37 -9.59
CA THR A 48 -9.90 18.02 -8.32
C THR A 48 -8.42 17.94 -7.98
N ALA A 49 -7.64 17.15 -8.72
CA ALA A 49 -6.29 16.72 -8.35
C ALA A 49 -6.19 15.97 -7.01
N GLU A 50 -7.32 15.43 -6.51
CA GLU A 50 -7.39 14.64 -5.28
C GLU A 50 -7.93 13.23 -5.58
N GLY A 51 -7.08 12.23 -5.42
CA GLY A 51 -7.45 10.82 -5.57
C GLY A 51 -7.43 10.08 -4.23
N GLY A 52 -8.13 8.96 -4.18
CA GLY A 52 -7.98 7.98 -3.13
C GLY A 52 -6.62 7.26 -3.20
N ALA A 53 -6.45 6.26 -2.33
CA ALA A 53 -5.25 5.42 -2.31
C ALA A 53 -5.54 4.10 -1.62
N LEU A 54 -4.71 3.10 -1.91
CA LEU A 54 -4.70 1.82 -1.22
C LEU A 54 -3.36 1.63 -0.50
N TYR A 55 -3.41 1.15 0.72
CA TYR A 55 -2.26 0.90 1.58
C TYR A 55 -2.31 -0.56 2.04
N PHE A 56 -1.23 -1.29 1.82
CA PHE A 56 -1.09 -2.69 2.18
C PHE A 56 0.08 -2.82 3.15
N LYS A 57 -0.18 -3.14 4.41
CA LYS A 57 0.80 -3.11 5.49
C LYS A 57 1.01 -4.50 6.08
N LEU A 58 2.25 -4.99 6.01
CA LEU A 58 2.74 -6.08 6.84
C LEU A 58 3.21 -5.52 8.18
N GLN A 59 2.51 -5.85 9.25
CA GLN A 59 2.89 -5.53 10.63
C GLN A 59 3.37 -6.79 11.36
N GLU A 60 4.61 -6.78 11.87
CA GLU A 60 5.17 -7.87 12.68
C GLU A 60 5.28 -7.52 14.17
N ALA A 61 5.55 -6.24 14.49
CA ALA A 61 5.54 -5.67 15.85
C ALA A 61 5.35 -4.14 15.75
N GLU A 62 5.02 -3.43 16.83
CA GLU A 62 4.65 -1.99 16.80
C GLU A 62 5.55 -1.10 15.90
N GLU A 63 6.88 -1.22 16.02
CA GLU A 63 7.86 -0.49 15.20
C GLU A 63 8.50 -1.34 14.08
N VAL A 64 7.91 -2.48 13.72
CA VAL A 64 8.41 -3.39 12.67
C VAL A 64 7.32 -3.62 11.63
N TYR A 65 7.44 -2.93 10.51
CA TYR A 65 6.47 -3.01 9.41
C TYR A 65 7.09 -2.78 8.03
N ALA A 66 6.40 -3.27 7.02
CA ALA A 66 6.58 -2.84 5.64
C ALA A 66 5.20 -2.49 5.07
N TYR A 67 5.09 -1.47 4.23
CA TYR A 67 3.87 -1.26 3.47
C TYR A 67 4.13 -0.83 2.04
N PHE A 68 3.17 -1.16 1.18
CA PHE A 68 3.02 -0.55 -0.14
C PHE A 68 1.84 0.41 -0.10
N GLN A 69 2.03 1.60 -0.65
CA GLN A 69 0.95 2.48 -1.08
C GLN A 69 0.81 2.37 -2.59
N PHE A 70 -0.43 2.34 -3.08
CA PHE A 70 -0.76 2.40 -4.49
C PHE A 70 -1.80 3.51 -4.70
N THR A 71 -1.37 4.57 -5.35
CA THR A 71 -2.19 5.74 -5.64
C THR A 71 -2.62 5.71 -7.11
N PRO A 72 -3.92 5.62 -7.40
CA PRO A 72 -4.43 5.78 -8.77
C PRO A 72 -4.01 7.13 -9.34
N ILE A 73 -3.40 7.11 -10.53
CA ILE A 73 -3.06 8.34 -11.27
C ILE A 73 -3.52 8.31 -12.73
N GLU A 74 -3.77 7.11 -13.28
CA GLU A 74 -4.19 6.87 -14.66
C GLU A 74 -4.99 5.57 -14.74
N ALA A 75 -5.75 5.36 -15.83
CA ALA A 75 -6.52 4.14 -16.07
C ALA A 75 -5.74 2.85 -15.79
N ARG A 76 -6.14 2.16 -14.70
CA ARG A 76 -5.57 0.89 -14.22
C ARG A 76 -4.06 0.93 -13.94
N ARG A 77 -3.51 2.11 -13.69
CA ARG A 77 -2.11 2.34 -13.30
C ARG A 77 -2.06 3.28 -12.10
N GLY A 78 -1.01 3.12 -11.31
CA GLY A 78 -0.81 3.95 -10.13
C GLY A 78 0.65 4.20 -9.85
N PHE A 79 0.90 5.26 -9.10
CA PHE A 79 2.19 5.47 -8.44
C PHE A 79 2.28 4.49 -7.26
N VAL A 80 3.42 3.82 -7.12
CA VAL A 80 3.66 2.89 -6.02
C VAL A 80 4.77 3.45 -5.14
N PHE A 81 4.50 3.50 -3.85
CA PHE A 81 5.48 3.82 -2.82
C PHE A 81 5.65 2.62 -1.89
N MET A 82 6.86 2.38 -1.41
CA MET A 82 7.14 1.38 -0.39
C MET A 82 7.93 1.99 0.75
N GLU A 83 7.57 1.61 1.96
CA GLU A 83 8.32 1.92 3.16
C GLU A 83 8.58 0.65 3.97
N ILE A 84 9.77 0.53 4.53
CA ILE A 84 10.19 -0.56 5.40
C ILE A 84 10.82 0.01 6.65
N GLN A 85 10.28 -0.33 7.81
CA GLN A 85 10.76 0.06 9.13
C GLN A 85 11.11 -1.19 9.94
N LEU A 86 12.36 -1.28 10.40
CA LEU A 86 12.78 -2.22 11.43
C LEU A 86 12.97 -1.49 12.76
N ALA A 87 12.66 -2.16 13.86
CA ALA A 87 12.88 -1.63 15.21
C ALA A 87 14.34 -1.23 15.42
N LYS A 88 14.57 -0.22 16.25
CA LYS A 88 15.92 0.12 16.72
C LYS A 88 16.49 -1.06 17.51
N GLY A 89 17.78 -1.36 17.31
CA GLY A 89 18.46 -2.40 18.10
C GLY A 89 18.43 -2.08 19.60
N PHE A 90 18.54 -3.13 20.43
CA PHE A 90 18.44 -3.12 21.91
C PHE A 90 19.26 -2.04 22.65
N LEU A 91 20.27 -1.43 22.02
CA LEU A 91 21.10 -0.38 22.63
C LEU A 91 20.90 1.03 22.07
N GLY A 92 19.90 1.28 21.23
CA GLY A 92 19.48 2.64 20.85
C GLY A 92 20.50 3.52 20.07
N PHE A 93 21.76 3.08 19.91
CA PHE A 93 22.84 3.83 19.26
C PHE A 93 22.98 3.54 17.75
N LEU A 94 22.32 2.49 17.25
CA LEU A 94 22.19 2.26 15.82
C LEU A 94 20.87 2.89 15.39
N GLY A 95 20.94 3.90 14.51
CA GLY A 95 19.80 4.69 14.05
C GLY A 95 18.62 3.85 13.54
N LYS A 96 17.46 4.51 13.35
CA LYS A 96 16.28 3.84 12.76
C LYS A 96 16.70 3.16 11.45
N LYS A 97 16.43 1.86 11.33
CA LYS A 97 16.62 1.11 10.09
C LYS A 97 15.36 1.26 9.27
N HIS A 98 15.40 2.24 8.37
CA HIS A 98 14.27 2.68 7.58
C HIS A 98 14.71 2.83 6.12
N LYS A 99 13.85 2.41 5.19
CA LYS A 99 14.05 2.52 3.75
C LYS A 99 12.75 2.93 3.09
N GLU A 100 12.85 3.82 2.12
CA GLU A 100 11.73 4.28 1.28
C GLU A 100 12.10 4.07 -0.18
N PHE A 101 11.11 3.71 -0.99
CA PHE A 101 11.26 3.47 -2.42
C PHE A 101 10.07 4.04 -3.18
N ASP A 102 10.38 4.97 -4.08
CA ASP A 102 9.46 5.40 -5.11
C ASP A 102 9.59 4.47 -6.32
N PHE A 103 8.46 4.02 -6.84
CA PHE A 103 8.41 3.34 -8.13
C PHE A 103 7.67 4.25 -9.11
N ASP A 104 8.22 4.43 -10.32
CA ASP A 104 7.69 5.35 -11.33
C ASP A 104 6.17 5.22 -11.51
N THR A 105 5.71 4.12 -12.12
CA THR A 105 4.30 3.77 -12.25
C THR A 105 4.16 2.26 -12.48
N MET A 106 3.10 1.64 -11.96
CA MET A 106 2.81 0.23 -12.20
C MET A 106 1.34 0.03 -12.58
N SER A 107 1.08 -0.91 -13.47
CA SER A 107 -0.27 -1.44 -13.67
C SER A 107 -0.73 -2.23 -12.45
N ILE A 108 -2.05 -2.40 -12.31
CA ILE A 108 -2.65 -3.28 -11.28
C ILE A 108 -2.03 -4.69 -11.30
N ALA A 109 -1.74 -5.24 -12.48
CA ALA A 109 -1.17 -6.57 -12.63
C ALA A 109 0.28 -6.64 -12.11
N GLU A 110 1.12 -5.68 -12.47
CA GLU A 110 2.49 -5.57 -11.97
C GLU A 110 2.49 -5.36 -10.45
N PHE A 111 1.61 -4.50 -9.96
CA PHE A 111 1.48 -4.24 -8.54
C PHE A 111 1.07 -5.50 -7.76
N LYS A 112 0.14 -6.33 -8.27
CA LYS A 112 -0.19 -7.63 -7.62
C LYS A 112 1.00 -8.55 -7.49
N VAL A 113 1.89 -8.60 -8.49
CA VAL A 113 3.12 -9.39 -8.41
C VAL A 113 4.02 -8.86 -7.30
N LYS A 114 4.20 -7.53 -7.22
CA LYS A 114 5.01 -6.87 -6.19
C LYS A 114 4.42 -7.02 -4.79
N LEU A 115 3.11 -6.82 -4.66
CA LEU A 115 2.34 -6.94 -3.43
C LEU A 115 2.51 -8.31 -2.77
N LYS A 116 2.69 -9.38 -3.56
CA LYS A 116 2.92 -10.73 -3.06
C LYS A 116 4.15 -10.81 -2.14
N GLU A 117 5.14 -9.94 -2.31
CA GLU A 117 6.32 -9.87 -1.44
C GLU A 117 5.94 -9.65 0.03
N LEU A 118 4.90 -8.87 0.34
CA LEU A 118 4.43 -8.66 1.72
C LEU A 118 3.87 -9.93 2.37
N PHE A 119 3.42 -10.90 1.57
CA PHE A 119 2.76 -12.12 2.08
C PHE A 119 3.73 -13.30 2.21
N VAL A 120 4.89 -13.25 1.54
CA VAL A 120 5.84 -14.37 1.47
C VAL A 120 7.16 -14.07 2.16
N HIS A 121 7.37 -12.83 2.63
CA HIS A 121 8.57 -12.39 3.31
C HIS A 121 8.25 -11.71 4.64
N SER A 122 9.19 -11.80 5.58
CA SER A 122 9.19 -10.96 6.78
C SER A 122 9.67 -9.55 6.47
N VAL A 123 9.39 -8.59 7.35
CA VAL A 123 9.84 -7.19 7.19
C VAL A 123 11.37 -7.13 7.09
N ARG A 124 12.07 -7.92 7.91
CA ARG A 124 13.54 -8.04 7.84
C ARG A 124 14.00 -8.57 6.49
N SER A 125 13.36 -9.62 5.97
CA SER A 125 13.74 -10.18 4.68
C SER A 125 13.52 -9.20 3.54
N LEU A 126 12.46 -8.39 3.59
CA LEU A 126 12.23 -7.30 2.64
C LEU A 126 13.36 -6.27 2.75
N TYR A 127 13.65 -5.77 3.96
CA TYR A 127 14.71 -4.79 4.20
C TYR A 127 16.08 -5.20 3.65
N GLU A 128 16.44 -6.48 3.79
CA GLU A 128 17.73 -7.02 3.33
C GLU A 128 17.81 -7.21 1.81
N LYS A 129 16.67 -7.35 1.11
CA LYS A 129 16.59 -7.52 -0.35
C LYS A 129 16.51 -6.20 -1.12
N SER A 130 15.92 -5.17 -0.49
CA SER A 130 15.69 -3.86 -1.11
C SER A 130 16.93 -2.99 -1.17
#